data_AF-A0A952TT36-F1
#
_entry.id   AF-A0A952TT36-F1
#
_cell.length_a   1.000
_cell.length_b   1.000
_cell.length_c   1.000
_cell.angle_alpha   90.00
_cell.angle_beta   90.00
_cell.angle_gamma   90.00
#
_symmetry.space_group_name_H-M   'P 1'
#
loop_
_entity.id
_entity.type
_entity.pdbx_description
1 polymer ?
#
loop_
_entity_poly.entity_id
_entity_poly.type
_entity_poly.pdbx_seq_one_letter_code
_entity_poly.pdbx_strand_id
1 'polypeptide(L)' 'GHKLNASGGLIKGSPEAMLEQSSTMARPVPVKFNDGTHEVPACYYEFAKRYPQKNGELYHGFIEKSADKIFESTNR' A
#
# COMPACT_ATOMS: atom_id res chain seq x y z
N GLY A 1 -10.77 -8.53 12.48
CA GLY A 1 -10.66 -8.08 11.08
C GLY A 1 -9.54 -7.05 10.98
N HIS A 2 -8.97 -6.87 9.78
CA HIS A 2 -7.91 -5.88 9.52
C HIS A 2 -8.49 -4.62 8.87
N LYS A 3 -8.02 -3.42 9.29
CA LYS A 3 -8.41 -2.15 8.66
C LYS A 3 -7.59 -1.96 7.38
N LEU A 4 -8.26 -1.66 6.27
CA LEU A 4 -7.62 -1.34 5.00
C LEU A 4 -7.44 0.17 4.82
N ASN A 5 -6.42 0.56 4.06
CA ASN A 5 -6.21 1.94 3.64
C ASN A 5 -7.27 2.33 2.60
N ALA A 6 -8.13 3.28 2.99
CA ALA A 6 -9.22 3.80 2.16
C ALA A 6 -8.89 5.13 1.46
N SER A 7 -7.71 5.71 1.66
CA SER A 7 -7.31 6.94 0.96
C SER A 7 -7.23 6.69 -0.54
N GLY A 8 -7.90 7.51 -1.35
CA GLY A 8 -7.98 7.27 -2.80
C GLY A 8 -8.82 6.04 -3.19
N GLY A 9 -9.67 5.54 -2.29
CA GLY A 9 -10.45 4.30 -2.47
C GLY A 9 -9.77 3.07 -1.86
N LEU A 10 -10.50 1.98 -1.65
CA LEU A 10 -9.92 0.74 -1.10
C LEU A 10 -8.99 0.04 -2.09
N ILE A 11 -9.33 0.11 -3.37
CA ILE A 11 -8.53 -0.40 -4.49
C ILE A 11 -7.98 0.79 -5.26
N LYS A 12 -6.66 0.82 -5.46
CA LYS A 12 -5.94 1.81 -6.26
C LYS A 12 -5.53 1.18 -7.59
N GLY A 13 -5.57 1.97 -8.65
CA GLY A 13 -5.33 1.48 -10.01
C GLY A 13 -6.61 0.94 -10.65
N SER A 14 -6.45 0.22 -11.75
CA SER A 14 -7.57 -0.32 -12.52
C SER A 14 -7.09 -1.43 -13.48
N PRO A 15 -8.01 -2.23 -14.05
CA PRO A 15 -7.66 -3.21 -15.08
C PRO A 15 -6.97 -2.59 -16.29
N GLU A 16 -7.39 -1.39 -16.73
CA GLU A 16 -6.81 -0.66 -17.87
C GLU A 16 -5.37 -0.21 -17.56
N ALA A 17 -5.08 0.09 -16.29
CA ALA A 17 -3.74 0.38 -15.82
C ALA A 17 -2.90 -0.89 -15.58
N MET A 18 -3.46 -2.08 -15.82
CA MET A 18 -2.83 -3.39 -15.68
C MET A 18 -2.44 -3.81 -14.26
N LEU A 19 -2.85 -3.03 -13.25
CA LEU A 19 -2.51 -3.24 -11.85
C LEU A 19 -3.58 -2.62 -10.95
N GLU A 20 -4.03 -3.43 -10.00
CA GLU A 20 -4.90 -3.02 -8.88
C GLU A 20 -4.22 -3.36 -7.55
N GLN A 21 -4.23 -2.43 -6.61
CA GLN A 21 -3.52 -2.55 -5.34
C GLN A 21 -4.41 -2.16 -4.16
N SER A 22 -4.18 -2.79 -3.01
CA SER A 22 -4.79 -2.43 -1.73
C SER A 22 -3.79 -2.69 -0.62
N SER A 23 -3.99 -2.09 0.56
CA SER A 23 -3.10 -2.31 1.69
C SER A 23 -3.84 -2.24 3.02
N THR A 24 -3.29 -2.88 4.05
CA THR A 24 -3.72 -2.66 5.43
C THR A 24 -3.27 -1.28 5.91
N MET A 25 -3.91 -0.75 6.95
CA MET A 25 -3.33 0.35 7.72
C MET A 25 -2.10 -0.15 8.49
N ALA A 26 -1.05 0.67 8.56
CA ALA A 26 0.14 0.31 9.34
C ALA A 26 -0.19 0.23 10.83
N ARG A 27 0.38 -0.75 11.52
CA ARG A 27 0.30 -0.83 12.98
C ARG A 27 1.47 -0.05 13.60
N PRO A 28 1.24 0.78 14.63
CA PRO A 28 2.34 1.42 15.33
C PRO A 28 3.12 0.39 16.17
N VAL A 29 4.42 0.64 16.29
CA VAL A 29 5.32 -0.12 17.17
C VAL A 29 6.07 0.84 18.10
N PRO A 30 6.38 0.41 19.33
CA PRO A 30 7.19 1.20 20.24
C PRO A 30 8.64 1.24 19.74
N VAL A 31 9.18 2.44 19.54
CA VAL A 31 10.57 2.67 19.17
C VAL A 31 11.25 3.51 20.24
N LYS A 32 12.45 3.10 20.66
CA LYS A 32 13.23 3.79 21.68
C LYS A 32 14.08 4.90 21.05
N PHE A 33 13.88 6.12 21.50
CA PHE A 33 14.65 7.32 21.18
C PHE A 33 15.45 7.77 22.40
N ASN A 34 16.29 8.80 22.23
CA ASN A 34 17.12 9.34 23.32
C ASN A 34 16.29 9.99 24.44
N ASP A 35 15.06 10.41 24.15
CA ASP A 35 14.15 11.11 25.05
C ASP A 35 12.97 10.25 25.55
N GLY A 36 12.85 9.00 25.09
CA GLY A 36 11.77 8.11 25.49
C GLY A 36 11.39 7.07 24.45
N THR A 37 10.33 6.31 24.74
CA THR A 37 9.75 5.37 23.78
C THR A 37 8.52 6.00 23.15
N HIS A 38 8.47 6.03 21.82
CA HIS A 38 7.38 6.63 21.05
C HIS A 38 6.75 5.59 20.12
N GLU A 39 5.44 5.70 19.91
CA GLU A 39 4.69 4.88 18.96
C GLU A 39 4.87 5.41 17.54
N VAL A 40 5.53 4.64 16.69
CA VAL A 40 5.85 4.99 15.30
C VAL A 40 5.13 4.04 14.34
N PRO A 41 4.45 4.54 13.28
CA PRO A 41 3.91 3.67 12.23
C PRO A 41 5.02 2.79 11.64
N ALA A 42 4.84 1.47 11.69
CA ALA A 42 5.84 0.54 11.20
C ALA A 42 5.52 0.10 9.77
N CYS A 43 5.01 -1.11 9.61
CA CYS A 43 4.77 -1.73 8.32
C CYS A 43 3.27 -1.91 8.09
N TYR A 44 2.90 -2.00 6.81
CA TYR A 44 1.62 -2.49 6.34
C TYR A 44 1.83 -3.69 5.42
N TYR A 45 0.78 -4.45 5.17
CA TYR A 45 0.76 -5.47 4.14
C TYR A 45 0.05 -4.93 2.91
N GLU A 46 0.64 -5.16 1.74
CA GLU A 46 0.08 -4.78 0.44
C GLU A 46 -0.39 -6.03 -0.31
N PHE A 47 -1.48 -5.89 -1.04
CA PHE A 47 -2.03 -6.89 -1.95
C PHE A 47 -2.10 -6.27 -3.35
N ALA A 48 -1.56 -6.97 -4.35
CA ALA A 48 -1.52 -6.50 -5.73
C ALA A 48 -2.07 -7.57 -6.69
N LYS A 49 -2.98 -7.15 -7.56
CA LYS A 49 -3.48 -7.93 -8.69
C LYS A 49 -2.91 -7.37 -9.98
N ARG A 50 -2.18 -8.19 -10.71
CA ARG A 50 -1.55 -7.85 -11.99
C ARG A 50 -2.33 -8.50 -13.13
N TYR A 51 -2.48 -7.78 -14.23
CA TYR A 51 -3.18 -8.27 -15.42
C TYR A 51 -2.19 -8.79 -16.48
N PRO A 52 -2.55 -9.82 -17.25
CA PRO A 52 -1.71 -10.37 -18.31
C PRO A 52 -1.62 -9.41 -19.49
N GLN A 53 -0.41 -9.18 -19.97
CA GLN A 53 -0.11 -8.39 -21.16
C GLN A 53 -0.41 -9.20 -22.44
N LYS A 54 -0.26 -8.56 -23.60
CA LYS A 54 -0.50 -9.19 -24.91
C LYS A 54 0.37 -10.42 -25.17
N ASN A 55 1.55 -10.49 -24.56
CA ASN A 55 2.45 -11.64 -24.63
C ASN A 55 2.09 -12.76 -23.62
N GLY A 56 1.03 -12.59 -22.83
CA GLY A 56 0.59 -13.53 -21.80
C GLY A 56 1.28 -13.38 -20.44
N GLU A 57 2.34 -12.57 -20.34
CA GLU A 57 3.05 -12.33 -19.09
C GLU A 57 2.34 -11.28 -18.23
N LEU A 58 2.44 -11.39 -16.91
CA LEU A 58 1.85 -10.40 -16.02
C LEU A 58 2.58 -9.05 -16.15
N TYR A 59 1.85 -7.95 -16.01
CA TYR A 59 2.45 -6.63 -15.92
C TYR A 59 3.37 -6.53 -14.69
N HIS A 60 4.65 -6.18 -14.88
CA HIS A 60 5.66 -6.12 -13.81
C HIS A 60 5.97 -4.71 -13.28
N GLY A 61 5.42 -3.67 -13.90
CA GLY A 61 5.70 -2.29 -13.50
C GLY A 61 4.98 -1.86 -12.22
N PHE A 62 5.18 -0.59 -11.87
CA PHE A 62 4.48 0.13 -10.80
C PHE A 62 3.77 1.34 -11.40
N ILE A 63 2.61 1.70 -10.85
CA ILE A 63 1.89 2.91 -11.24
C ILE A 63 2.14 3.98 -10.18
N GLU A 64 2.78 5.09 -10.56
CA GLU A 64 3.08 6.21 -9.64
C GLU A 64 1.84 6.69 -8.87
N LYS A 65 0.70 6.82 -9.57
CA LYS A 65 -0.57 7.25 -8.95
C LYS A 65 -1.10 6.31 -7.86
N SER A 66 -0.79 5.01 -7.94
CA SER A 66 -1.14 4.06 -6.89
C SER A 66 -0.13 4.12 -5.74
N ALA A 67 1.15 4.35 -6.05
CA ALA A 67 2.23 4.42 -5.07
C ALA A 67 2.05 5.58 -4.08
N ASP A 68 1.71 6.79 -4.57
CA ASP A 68 1.50 7.97 -3.72
C ASP A 68 0.45 7.74 -2.62
N LYS A 69 -0.64 7.04 -2.96
CA LYS A 69 -1.74 6.76 -2.03
C LYS A 69 -1.46 5.60 -1.08
N ILE A 70 -0.49 4.75 -1.40
CA ILE A 70 -0.04 3.68 -0.52
C ILE A 70 0.89 4.23 0.57
N PHE A 71 1.67 5.28 0.30
CA PHE A 71 2.47 5.95 1.35
C PHE A 71 1.59 6.54 2.47
N GLU A 72 0.33 6.88 2.15
CA GLU A 72 -0.64 7.31 3.16
C GLU A 72 -1.02 6.23 4.18
N SER A 73 -0.65 4.95 3.96
CA SER A 73 -0.84 3.88 4.96
C SER A 73 -0.04 4.10 6.26
N THR A 74 0.92 5.02 6.24
CA THR A 74 1.72 5.45 7.41
C THR A 74 1.38 6.86 7.89
N ASN A 75 0.46 7.55 7.20
CA ASN A 75 0.10 8.92 7.51
C ASN A 75 -0.91 8.96 8.67
N ARG A 76 -0.78 9.95 9.57
CA ARG A 76 -1.64 10.13 10.75
C ARG A 76 -2.77 11.09 10.48
#